data_AF-A0A933XDG3-F1
#
_entry.id   AF-A0A933XDG3-F1
#
_cell.length_a   1.000
_cell.length_b   1.000
_cell.length_c   1.000
_cell.angle_alpha   90.00
_cell.angle_beta   90.00
_cell.angle_gamma   90.00
#
_symmetry.space_group_name_H-M   'P 1'
#
loop_
_entity.id
_entity.type
_entity.pdbx_description
1 polymer ?
#
loop_
_entity_poly.entity_id
_entity_poly.type
_entity_poly.pdbx_seq_one_letter_code
_entity_poly.pdbx_strand_id
1 'polypeptide(L)'
;MKFVKKYQRKNSIDLGDILMDINRMVSTDGARENFFKMEEGKKTDNVCALPNRKSKLRLYCLRYSNIAVILGGGGEKGKGPYQDYPILLKNVELLQEISRLIYKRIRDREIYWENDKLSGNLEFKIEE
;
A
#
# COMPACT_ATOMS: atom_id res chain seq x y z
N MET A 1 -3.86 -11.38 -7.85
CA MET A 1 -3.61 -10.88 -6.47
C MET A 1 -4.53 -11.58 -5.46
N LYS A 2 -4.01 -12.13 -4.35
CA LYS A 2 -4.81 -12.84 -3.31
C LYS A 2 -5.95 -11.99 -2.75
N PHE A 3 -5.72 -10.69 -2.57
CA PHE A 3 -6.71 -9.71 -2.10
C PHE A 3 -7.94 -9.63 -3.01
N VAL A 4 -7.77 -9.41 -4.32
CA VAL A 4 -8.87 -9.31 -5.29
C VAL A 4 -9.71 -10.59 -5.30
N LYS A 5 -9.06 -11.76 -5.37
CA LYS A 5 -9.77 -13.05 -5.38
C LYS A 5 -10.63 -13.24 -4.11
N LYS A 6 -10.17 -12.74 -2.96
CA LYS A 6 -10.89 -12.85 -1.68
C LYS A 6 -12.14 -11.96 -1.63
N TYR A 7 -12.07 -10.74 -2.17
CA TYR A 7 -13.14 -9.74 -2.05
C TYR A 7 -13.91 -9.48 -3.35
N GLN A 8 -13.68 -10.25 -4.41
CA GLN A 8 -14.44 -10.10 -5.67
C GLN A 8 -15.93 -10.45 -5.53
N ARG A 9 -16.29 -11.33 -4.58
CA ARG A 9 -17.69 -11.69 -4.28
C ARG A 9 -18.21 -10.94 -3.04
N LYS A 10 -17.38 -10.83 -2.00
CA LYS A 10 -17.69 -10.14 -0.74
C LYS A 10 -17.07 -8.75 -0.76
N ASN A 11 -17.84 -7.69 -0.54
CA ASN A 11 -17.40 -6.29 -0.67
C ASN A 11 -17.05 -5.89 -2.13
N SER A 12 -17.77 -6.41 -3.12
CA SER A 12 -17.50 -6.13 -4.54
C SER A 12 -17.56 -4.63 -4.88
N ILE A 13 -18.44 -3.87 -4.24
CA ILE A 13 -18.56 -2.41 -4.40
C ILE A 13 -17.29 -1.72 -3.89
N ASP A 14 -16.90 -1.98 -2.63
CA ASP A 14 -15.67 -1.40 -2.04
C ASP A 14 -14.41 -1.81 -2.82
N LEU A 15 -14.37 -3.04 -3.33
CA LEU A 15 -13.26 -3.51 -4.16
C LEU A 15 -13.24 -2.80 -5.51
N GLY A 16 -14.39 -2.65 -6.16
CA GLY A 16 -14.50 -1.93 -7.44
C GLY A 16 -14.01 -0.49 -7.30
N ASP A 17 -14.33 0.15 -6.19
CA ASP A 17 -13.84 1.48 -5.82
C ASP A 17 -12.31 1.57 -5.75
N ILE A 18 -11.67 0.61 -5.06
CA ILE A 18 -10.21 0.53 -4.98
C ILE A 18 -9.59 0.28 -6.36
N LEU A 19 -10.17 -0.63 -7.15
CA LEU A 19 -9.66 -0.96 -8.48
C LEU A 19 -9.81 0.22 -9.44
N MET A 20 -10.89 0.99 -9.33
CA MET A 20 -11.09 2.21 -10.12
C MET A 20 -10.04 3.26 -9.78
N ASP A 21 -9.74 3.47 -8.49
CA ASP A 21 -8.69 4.40 -8.05
C ASP A 21 -7.32 3.97 -8.60
N ILE A 22 -6.96 2.68 -8.50
CA ILE A 22 -5.71 2.15 -9.07
C ILE A 22 -5.67 2.35 -10.59
N ASN A 23 -6.79 2.08 -11.28
CA ASN A 23 -6.85 2.26 -12.73
C ASN A 23 -6.61 3.72 -13.13
N ARG A 24 -7.16 4.68 -12.38
CA ARG A 24 -6.91 6.12 -12.61
C ARG A 24 -5.46 6.51 -12.35
N MET A 25 -4.84 5.98 -11.30
CA MET A 25 -3.41 6.24 -11.03
C MET A 25 -2.54 5.81 -12.20
N VAL A 26 -2.79 4.62 -12.76
CA VAL A 26 -1.98 4.05 -13.84
C VAL A 26 -2.27 4.72 -15.20
N SER A 27 -3.51 5.13 -15.44
CA SER A 27 -3.93 5.63 -16.76
C SER A 27 -3.79 7.14 -16.95
N THR A 28 -4.04 7.97 -15.93
CA THR A 28 -4.15 9.43 -16.12
C THR A 28 -3.50 10.25 -15.02
N ASP A 29 -3.65 9.85 -13.76
CA ASP A 29 -3.46 10.79 -12.65
C ASP A 29 -2.10 10.65 -11.94
N GLY A 30 -1.44 9.49 -12.08
CA GLY A 30 -0.35 9.09 -11.20
C GLY A 30 -0.83 8.80 -9.77
N ALA A 31 0.08 8.46 -8.87
CA ALA A 31 -0.23 8.15 -7.47
C ALA A 31 -0.47 9.40 -6.61
N ARG A 32 -1.43 10.25 -7.00
CA ARG A 32 -1.77 11.48 -6.25
C ARG A 32 -2.25 11.17 -4.83
N GLU A 33 -1.88 12.05 -3.90
CA GLU A 33 -2.18 11.87 -2.48
C GLU A 33 -3.68 11.72 -2.17
N ASN A 34 -4.55 12.38 -2.94
CA ASN A 34 -6.00 12.36 -2.72
C ASN A 34 -6.64 10.97 -2.86
N PHE A 35 -5.98 10.01 -3.52
CA PHE A 35 -6.45 8.63 -3.56
C PHE A 35 -6.24 7.89 -2.23
N PHE A 36 -5.26 8.32 -1.44
CA PHE A 36 -4.77 7.60 -0.27
C PHE A 36 -5.27 8.22 1.02
N LYS A 37 -5.60 7.35 1.97
CA LYS A 37 -5.67 7.72 3.37
C LYS A 37 -4.25 7.69 3.94
N MET A 38 -3.72 8.88 4.23
CA MET A 38 -2.36 9.07 4.72
C MET A 38 -2.24 8.69 6.20
N GLU A 39 -0.99 8.46 6.63
CA GLU A 39 -0.65 8.17 8.03
C GLU A 39 -1.36 6.91 8.60
N GLU A 40 -1.56 5.89 7.78
CA GLU A 40 -2.14 4.59 8.19
C GLU A 40 -1.05 3.60 8.70
N GLY A 41 -0.05 4.16 9.38
CA GLY A 41 1.13 3.48 9.92
C GLY A 41 1.83 4.33 10.99
N LYS A 42 3.16 4.29 11.06
CA LYS A 42 3.99 5.17 11.89
C LYS A 42 4.33 6.44 11.11
N LYS A 43 4.49 7.56 11.80
CA LYS A 43 4.83 8.86 11.18
C LYS A 43 6.09 8.85 10.30
N THR A 44 7.01 7.92 10.55
CA THR A 44 8.28 7.80 9.83
C THR A 44 8.24 6.78 8.70
N ASP A 45 7.12 6.06 8.51
CA ASP A 45 6.94 5.15 7.40
C ASP A 45 6.05 5.76 6.31
N ASN A 46 6.12 5.20 5.10
CA ASN A 46 5.31 5.65 3.97
C ASN A 46 4.00 4.85 3.84
N VAL A 47 3.51 4.25 4.94
CA VAL A 47 2.30 3.41 4.91
C VAL A 47 1.06 4.28 4.80
N CYS A 48 0.24 3.95 3.82
CA CYS A 48 -1.05 4.56 3.56
C CYS A 48 -2.07 3.47 3.17
N ALA A 49 -3.33 3.86 2.98
CA ALA A 49 -4.37 2.91 2.59
C ALA A 49 -5.31 3.45 1.52
N LEU A 50 -5.82 2.56 0.67
CA LEU A 50 -6.89 2.81 -0.28
C LEU A 50 -8.23 2.24 0.24
N PRO A 51 -9.36 2.89 -0.06
CA PRO A 51 -9.48 4.20 -0.72
C PRO A 51 -9.52 5.35 0.31
N ASN A 52 -9.24 6.59 -0.08
CA ASN A 52 -9.34 7.77 0.83
C ASN A 52 -10.79 8.12 1.27
N ARG A 53 -11.78 7.34 0.85
CA ARG A 53 -13.19 7.50 1.24
C ARG A 53 -13.60 6.52 2.35
N LYS A 54 -14.81 6.72 2.89
CA LYS A 54 -15.43 5.74 3.80
C LYS A 54 -15.67 4.46 3.02
N SER A 55 -15.02 3.39 3.45
CA SER A 55 -15.12 2.07 2.85
C SER A 55 -14.95 1.03 3.95
N LYS A 56 -15.66 -0.10 3.82
CA LYS A 56 -15.49 -1.24 4.73
C LYS A 56 -14.26 -2.07 4.39
N LEU A 57 -13.63 -1.82 3.25
CA LEU A 57 -12.45 -2.52 2.78
C LEU A 57 -11.26 -1.55 2.72
N ARG A 58 -10.08 -2.02 3.13
CA ARG A 58 -8.82 -1.28 3.05
C ARG A 58 -7.78 -2.09 2.29
N LEU A 59 -7.05 -1.45 1.40
CA LEU A 59 -5.83 -1.97 0.78
C LEU A 59 -4.67 -1.09 1.25
N TYR A 60 -3.80 -1.64 2.08
CA TYR A 60 -2.61 -0.96 2.59
C TYR A 60 -1.50 -0.98 1.55
N CYS A 61 -0.74 0.11 1.48
CA CYS A 61 0.34 0.29 0.51
C CYS A 61 1.42 1.25 1.00
N LEU A 62 2.58 1.21 0.35
CA LEU A 62 3.58 2.28 0.41
C LEU A 62 3.40 3.20 -0.79
N ARG A 63 3.46 4.51 -0.55
CA ARG A 63 3.41 5.51 -1.62
C ARG A 63 4.75 6.24 -1.73
N TYR A 64 5.27 6.35 -2.94
CA TYR A 64 6.45 7.14 -3.27
C TYR A 64 6.09 8.25 -4.24
N SER A 65 5.74 9.41 -3.69
CA SER A 65 5.25 10.57 -4.45
C SER A 65 4.12 10.16 -5.41
N ASN A 66 4.09 10.73 -6.61
CA ASN A 66 3.11 10.39 -7.64
C ASN A 66 3.59 9.26 -8.57
N ILE A 67 4.73 8.64 -8.29
CA ILE A 67 5.48 7.81 -9.24
C ILE A 67 5.24 6.32 -9.00
N ALA A 68 5.34 5.86 -7.74
CA ALA A 68 5.23 4.43 -7.43
C ALA A 68 4.37 4.14 -6.21
N VAL A 69 3.73 2.97 -6.26
CA VAL A 69 2.94 2.41 -5.16
C VAL A 69 3.29 0.94 -4.99
N ILE A 70 3.53 0.51 -3.76
CA ILE A 70 3.75 -0.91 -3.41
C ILE A 70 2.51 -1.40 -2.67
N LEU A 71 1.78 -2.37 -3.25
CA LEU A 71 0.55 -2.90 -2.67
C LEU A 71 0.84 -4.02 -1.67
N GLY A 72 0.47 -3.84 -0.41
CA GLY A 72 0.76 -4.76 0.70
C GLY A 72 -0.42 -5.63 1.16
N GLY A 73 -1.54 -5.61 0.44
CA GLY A 73 -2.74 -6.36 0.81
C GLY A 73 -3.62 -5.60 1.81
N GLY A 74 -4.58 -6.30 2.41
CA GLY A 74 -5.54 -5.66 3.30
C GLY A 74 -6.77 -6.51 3.60
N GLY A 75 -7.85 -5.85 3.99
CA GLY A 75 -9.09 -6.52 4.34
C GLY A 75 -10.15 -5.59 4.92
N GLU A 76 -11.16 -6.20 5.53
CA GLU A 76 -12.26 -5.47 6.13
C GLU A 76 -11.79 -4.68 7.35
N LYS A 77 -12.18 -3.40 7.41
CA LYS A 77 -11.90 -2.51 8.54
C LYS A 77 -13.20 -1.90 9.04
N GLY A 78 -13.50 -2.14 10.32
CA GLY A 78 -14.61 -1.49 11.00
C GLY A 78 -14.24 -0.10 11.52
N LYS A 79 -14.85 0.30 12.63
CA LYS A 79 -14.68 1.64 13.21
C LYS A 79 -13.37 1.82 13.99
N GLY A 80 -12.74 0.72 14.42
CA GLY A 80 -11.52 0.76 15.23
C GLY A 80 -10.24 1.04 14.44
N PRO A 81 -9.11 1.28 15.12
CA PRO A 81 -7.77 1.30 14.51
C PRO A 81 -7.44 -0.03 13.80
N TYR A 82 -6.46 -0.02 12.88
CA TYR A 82 -6.12 -1.22 12.11
C TYR A 82 -5.53 -2.33 13.00
N GLN A 83 -4.90 -1.95 14.11
CA GLN A 83 -4.28 -2.81 15.10
C GLN A 83 -5.27 -3.80 15.72
N ASP A 84 -6.56 -3.44 15.76
CA ASP A 84 -7.63 -4.31 16.28
C ASP A 84 -7.98 -5.47 15.32
N TYR A 85 -7.46 -5.45 14.10
CA TYR A 85 -7.77 -6.42 13.06
C TYR A 85 -6.48 -7.19 12.70
N PRO A 86 -6.30 -8.45 13.16
CA PRO A 86 -5.04 -9.19 13.02
C PRO A 86 -4.52 -9.26 11.56
N ILE A 87 -5.42 -9.39 10.59
CA ILE A 87 -5.03 -9.40 9.18
C ILE A 87 -4.54 -8.05 8.68
N LEU A 88 -5.10 -6.95 9.18
CA LEU A 88 -4.64 -5.60 8.80
C LEU A 88 -3.32 -5.30 9.49
N LEU A 89 -3.20 -5.62 10.78
CA LEU A 89 -1.97 -5.50 11.54
C LEU A 89 -0.80 -6.21 10.83
N LYS A 90 -0.95 -7.49 10.48
CA LYS A 90 0.09 -8.24 9.75
C LYS A 90 0.50 -7.56 8.43
N ASN A 91 -0.46 -7.06 7.65
CA ASN A 91 -0.15 -6.38 6.39
C ASN A 91 0.59 -5.05 6.61
N VAL A 92 0.19 -4.28 7.63
CA VAL A 92 0.84 -3.01 7.97
C VAL A 92 2.26 -3.25 8.46
N GLU A 93 2.48 -4.18 9.39
CA GLU A 93 3.81 -4.49 9.92
C GLU A 93 4.77 -4.96 8.82
N LEU A 94 4.28 -5.80 7.88
CA LEU A 94 5.05 -6.19 6.71
C LEU A 94 5.46 -4.98 5.85
N LEU A 95 4.54 -4.05 5.59
CA LEU A 95 4.83 -2.84 4.83
C LEU A 95 5.80 -1.91 5.57
N GLN A 96 5.73 -1.82 6.89
CA GLN A 96 6.67 -1.06 7.70
C GLN A 96 8.10 -1.60 7.55
N GLU A 97 8.25 -2.92 7.61
CA GLU A 97 9.55 -3.57 7.42
C GLU A 97 10.07 -3.37 6.01
N ILE A 98 9.23 -3.54 4.99
CA ILE A 98 9.59 -3.25 3.60
C ILE A 98 10.01 -1.78 3.44
N SER A 99 9.27 -0.83 4.02
CA SER A 99 9.58 0.60 3.96
C SER A 99 10.97 0.89 4.55
N ARG A 100 11.29 0.27 5.69
CA ARG A 100 12.60 0.39 6.36
C ARG A 100 13.72 -0.17 5.49
N LEU A 101 13.53 -1.35 4.90
CA LEU A 101 14.51 -2.00 4.05
C LEU A 101 14.76 -1.23 2.75
N ILE A 102 13.72 -0.72 2.10
CA ILE A 102 13.84 0.13 0.90
C ILE A 102 14.59 1.41 1.26
N TYR A 103 14.22 2.08 2.35
CA TYR A 103 14.90 3.32 2.77
C TYR A 103 16.40 3.08 3.02
N LYS A 104 16.74 1.98 3.70
CA LYS A 104 18.13 1.58 3.92
C LYS A 104 18.88 1.41 2.59
N ARG A 105 18.32 0.65 1.65
CA ARG A 105 18.96 0.38 0.36
C ARG A 105 19.05 1.60 -0.56
N ILE A 106 18.10 2.52 -0.49
CA ILE A 106 18.20 3.81 -1.19
C ILE A 106 19.38 4.62 -0.65
N ARG A 107 19.49 4.72 0.68
CA ARG A 107 20.60 5.42 1.33
C ARG A 107 21.95 4.78 0.99
N ASP A 108 21.99 3.45 0.98
CA ASP A 108 23.19 2.67 0.69
C ASP A 108 23.48 2.57 -0.84
N ARG A 109 22.66 3.22 -1.68
CA ARG A 109 22.73 3.26 -3.17
C ARG A 109 22.57 1.91 -3.87
N GLU A 110 22.04 0.91 -3.18
CA GLU A 110 21.66 -0.38 -3.77
C GLU A 110 20.34 -0.30 -4.55
N ILE A 111 19.49 0.66 -4.20
CA ILE A 111 18.23 0.97 -4.89
C ILE A 111 18.27 2.45 -5.30
N TYR A 112 17.75 2.76 -6.48
CA TYR A 112 17.68 4.13 -6.99
C TYR A 112 16.48 4.32 -7.92
N TRP A 113 16.13 5.57 -8.18
CA TRP A 113 15.11 5.95 -9.17
C TRP A 113 15.77 6.10 -10.54
N GLU A 114 15.21 5.46 -11.54
CA GLU A 114 15.65 5.53 -12.94
C GLU A 114 14.41 5.53 -13.83
N ASN A 115 14.21 6.59 -14.62
CA ASN A 115 13.06 6.72 -15.53
C ASN A 115 11.72 6.41 -14.84
N ASP A 116 11.44 7.06 -13.71
CA ASP A 116 10.21 6.88 -12.92
C ASP A 116 9.99 5.44 -12.40
N LYS A 117 11.04 4.63 -12.38
CA LYS A 117 11.02 3.27 -11.85
C LYS A 117 12.02 3.13 -10.70
N LEU A 118 11.64 2.33 -9.71
CA LEU A 118 12.56 1.87 -8.68
C LEU A 118 13.42 0.73 -9.25
N SER A 119 14.73 0.93 -9.32
CA SER A 119 15.73 0.02 -9.90
C SER A 119 16.78 -0.39 -8.86
N GLY A 120 17.55 -1.44 -9.15
CA GLY A 120 18.60 -1.97 -8.28
C GLY A 120 18.20 -3.26 -7.55
N ASN A 121 18.73 -3.47 -6.34
CA ASN A 121 18.50 -4.67 -5.55
C ASN A 121 17.13 -4.64 -4.85
N LEU A 122 16.10 -5.20 -5.50
CA LEU A 122 14.72 -5.27 -4.99
C LEU A 122 14.38 -6.60 -4.30
N GLU A 123 15.37 -7.47 -4.05
CA GLU A 123 15.15 -8.76 -3.40
C GLU A 123 15.32 -8.65 -1.89
N PHE A 124 14.23 -8.81 -1.16
CA PHE A 124 14.22 -8.73 0.30
C PHE A 124 13.97 -10.11 0.90
N LYS A 125 14.73 -10.43 1.96
CA LYS A 125 14.41 -11.53 2.87
C LYS A 125 13.78 -10.91 4.10
N ILE A 126 12.55 -11.31 4.39
CA ILE A 126 11.79 -10.86 5.55
C ILE A 126 11.60 -12.11 6.39
N GLU A 127 12.11 -12.07 7.61
CA GLU A 127 11.89 -13.14 8.58
C GLU A 127 10.46 -13.01 9.11
N GLU A 128 9.67 -14.09 9.02
CA GLU A 128 8.32 -14.18 9.61
C GLU A 128 8.38 -14.52 11.10
#